data_AF-A0A7X7TA53-F1
#
_entry.id   AF-A0A7X7TA53-F1
#
_cell.length_a   1.000
_cell.length_b   1.000
_cell.length_c   1.000
_cell.angle_alpha   90.00
_cell.angle_beta   90.00
_cell.angle_gamma   90.00
#
_symmetry.space_group_name_H-M   'P 1'
#
loop_
_entity.id
_entity.type
_entity.pdbx_description
1 polymer ?
#
loop_
_entity_poly.entity_id
_entity_poly.type
_entity_poly.pdbx_seq_one_letter_code
_entity_poly.pdbx_strand_id
1 'polypeptide(L)'
;MAKYPILSVCAILLICASMAQAAFIVEAHSSGRANATNFTGTGTSSIKSTAPGCIATGSIFSGSGAAGSSTEYVYKYTPAMDMDNWSPAPGTDLTNGHKASGLMGGLNGKYNVYITWPPSTNVGGTCSITVTNDGEDVVVSPVDMNTGGTGNPGGNHGWYRVAEKVHLSGGTQYVVRQKVVTSAYVSMRSHGVLWELVEPDPPMITLTETNEKTAVTEGGIADDYTIALLQQPASLTQVSVIAKDPNQVILNGTLNQTVLTFTPDNWATPQTVQVLANDDLDVENDHFTWLRHWVSYADDPNSIFAGFLKVTIADNEAPGVLIVESDGKTAVDEQGPTSDTYTIRLMMAPTAPVTITVAADADTVVASGQASGSSIQLTFTAADWFTPQTVIVTAVDDEDSEFDHTSTITHSVSSADSGYNNLAAAGVVAKVADNDCGVWGYAPADFNRDCHVTLEDFATFASEWMTCSVPYIEGCTNWLPQ
;
A
#
# COMPACT_ATOMS: atom_id res chain seq x y z
N MET A 1 -16.09 -38.20 -0.71
CA MET A 1 -17.18 -37.21 -0.76
C MET A 1 -16.59 -35.84 -0.50
N ALA A 2 -17.00 -34.86 -1.32
CA ALA A 2 -16.50 -33.50 -1.52
C ALA A 2 -15.52 -32.88 -0.49
N LYS A 3 -14.32 -32.51 -0.98
CA LYS A 3 -13.47 -31.45 -0.42
C LYS A 3 -13.92 -30.12 -1.06
N TYR A 4 -14.35 -29.15 -0.27
CA TYR A 4 -14.48 -27.75 -0.69
C TYR A 4 -13.21 -27.01 -0.25
N PRO A 5 -12.43 -26.39 -1.17
CA PRO A 5 -11.43 -25.41 -0.76
C PRO A 5 -12.13 -24.09 -0.47
N ILE A 6 -11.92 -23.57 0.74
CA ILE A 6 -12.31 -22.22 1.14
C ILE A 6 -11.40 -21.26 0.36
N LEU A 7 -11.93 -20.70 -0.73
CA LEU A 7 -11.37 -19.49 -1.33
C LEU A 7 -11.60 -18.35 -0.34
N SER A 8 -10.53 -17.85 0.30
CA SER A 8 -10.53 -16.49 0.85
C SER A 8 -10.51 -15.49 -0.31
N VAL A 9 -11.67 -15.31 -0.95
CA VAL A 9 -11.93 -14.08 -1.70
C VAL A 9 -12.09 -13.00 -0.65
N CYS A 10 -11.08 -12.13 -0.54
CA CYS A 10 -11.24 -10.86 0.13
C CYS A 10 -12.25 -10.05 -0.68
N ALA A 11 -13.54 -10.25 -0.37
CA ALA A 11 -14.64 -9.50 -0.94
C ALA A 11 -14.51 -8.08 -0.39
N ILE A 12 -13.78 -7.23 -1.11
CA ILE A 12 -13.97 -5.79 -1.00
C ILE A 12 -15.42 -5.57 -1.39
N LEU A 13 -16.24 -5.34 -0.38
CA LEU A 13 -17.63 -4.98 -0.50
C LEU A 13 -17.66 -3.71 -1.35
N LEU A 14 -17.93 -3.87 -2.65
CA LEU A 14 -18.20 -2.76 -3.54
C LEU A 14 -19.53 -2.18 -3.09
N ILE A 15 -19.50 -1.29 -2.11
CA ILE A 15 -20.61 -0.39 -1.82
C ILE A 15 -20.69 0.49 -3.07
N CYS A 16 -21.52 0.07 -4.02
CA CYS A 16 -21.98 0.91 -5.11
C CYS A 16 -22.94 1.94 -4.51
N ALA A 17 -22.39 2.87 -3.72
CA ALA A 17 -23.03 4.15 -3.51
C ALA A 17 -22.87 4.89 -4.84
N SER A 18 -23.98 5.12 -5.52
CA SER A 18 -24.06 6.06 -6.63
C SER A 18 -23.56 7.42 -6.13
N MET A 19 -22.30 7.74 -6.35
CA MET A 19 -21.74 9.07 -6.06
C MET A 19 -21.09 9.58 -7.34
N ALA A 20 -21.92 10.24 -8.14
CA ALA A 20 -21.48 11.04 -9.25
C ALA A 20 -21.17 12.43 -8.70
N GLN A 21 -19.90 12.84 -8.59
CA GLN A 21 -19.60 14.22 -8.18
C GLN A 21 -18.14 14.62 -8.50
N ALA A 22 -17.93 15.74 -9.22
CA ALA A 22 -16.66 16.47 -9.34
C ALA A 22 -16.75 17.82 -8.56
N ALA A 23 -15.64 18.48 -8.27
CA ALA A 23 -15.55 19.56 -7.27
C ALA A 23 -16.24 20.87 -7.68
N PHE A 24 -17.14 21.43 -6.85
CA PHE A 24 -17.60 22.82 -7.01
C PHE A 24 -17.87 23.57 -5.68
N ILE A 25 -17.65 24.90 -5.66
CA ILE A 25 -18.19 25.84 -4.66
C ILE A 25 -19.12 26.85 -5.34
N VAL A 26 -20.47 26.72 -5.24
CA VAL A 26 -21.44 27.77 -5.66
C VAL A 26 -21.96 28.50 -4.43
N GLU A 27 -21.92 29.84 -4.46
CA GLU A 27 -22.95 30.66 -3.82
C GLU A 27 -23.72 31.40 -4.92
N ALA A 28 -24.98 31.03 -5.18
CA ALA A 28 -25.88 31.81 -6.02
C ALA A 28 -27.25 32.04 -5.36
N HIS A 29 -27.66 33.31 -5.42
CA HIS A 29 -28.98 33.82 -5.05
C HIS A 29 -30.02 33.54 -6.14
N SER A 30 -31.29 33.49 -5.76
CA SER A 30 -32.43 33.13 -6.61
C SER A 30 -32.92 34.24 -7.57
N SER A 31 -32.28 35.40 -7.67
CA SER A 31 -32.70 36.46 -8.62
C SER A 31 -31.67 36.83 -9.70
N GLY A 32 -30.63 36.01 -9.91
CA GLY A 32 -29.57 36.26 -10.89
C GLY A 32 -29.36 35.13 -11.90
N ARG A 33 -30.45 34.57 -12.45
CA ARG A 33 -30.57 33.70 -13.66
C ARG A 33 -29.39 32.79 -14.09
N ALA A 34 -28.61 32.20 -13.20
CA ALA A 34 -27.94 30.93 -13.53
C ALA A 34 -28.98 29.81 -13.47
N ASN A 35 -29.14 29.07 -14.57
CA ASN A 35 -30.22 28.10 -14.78
C ASN A 35 -29.94 26.77 -14.03
N ALA A 36 -29.83 26.82 -12.70
CA ALA A 36 -29.64 25.65 -11.85
C ALA A 36 -30.73 25.59 -10.77
N THR A 37 -31.65 24.63 -10.89
CA THR A 37 -32.81 24.43 -10.01
C THR A 37 -32.47 23.80 -8.65
N ASN A 38 -31.23 23.93 -8.17
CA ASN A 38 -30.72 23.10 -7.07
C ASN A 38 -30.68 23.77 -5.68
N PHE A 39 -31.19 25.01 -5.50
CA PHE A 39 -31.15 25.70 -4.18
C PHE A 39 -32.36 26.61 -3.91
N THR A 40 -32.78 26.72 -2.63
CA THR A 40 -33.89 27.56 -2.14
C THR A 40 -33.39 28.67 -1.18
N GLY A 41 -33.82 29.93 -1.33
CA GLY A 41 -33.52 31.03 -0.38
C GLY A 41 -33.97 32.44 -0.83
N THR A 42 -34.16 33.38 0.11
CA THR A 42 -34.71 34.73 -0.10
C THR A 42 -33.66 35.86 -0.09
N GLY A 43 -33.68 36.70 -1.13
CA GLY A 43 -33.61 38.16 -1.03
C GLY A 43 -32.29 38.87 -0.64
N THR A 44 -31.72 38.61 0.53
CA THR A 44 -30.83 39.59 1.20
C THR A 44 -29.58 39.01 1.87
N SER A 45 -29.27 37.73 1.70
CA SER A 45 -28.05 37.08 2.21
C SER A 45 -27.71 35.83 1.41
N SER A 46 -26.43 35.52 1.20
CA SER A 46 -26.01 34.18 0.75
C SER A 46 -26.19 33.18 1.89
N ILE A 47 -26.49 31.92 1.55
CA ILE A 47 -26.47 30.81 2.50
C ILE A 47 -25.18 30.04 2.23
N LYS A 48 -24.38 29.84 3.28
CA LYS A 48 -23.12 29.08 3.24
C LYS A 48 -23.35 27.69 2.64
N SER A 49 -22.45 27.27 1.75
CA SER A 49 -22.40 25.87 1.28
C SER A 49 -22.37 24.91 2.47
N THR A 50 -23.17 23.84 2.42
CA THR A 50 -23.13 22.75 3.40
C THR A 50 -22.01 21.76 3.14
N ALA A 51 -21.24 21.93 2.05
CA ALA A 51 -20.08 21.11 1.75
C ALA A 51 -18.96 21.37 2.79
N PRO A 52 -18.37 20.33 3.39
CA PRO A 52 -17.20 20.46 4.25
C PRO A 52 -16.06 21.24 3.56
N GLY A 53 -15.30 22.04 4.31
CA GLY A 53 -14.10 22.74 3.80
C GLY A 53 -14.31 24.09 3.10
N CYS A 54 -15.52 24.38 2.61
CA CYS A 54 -15.81 25.61 1.88
C CYS A 54 -16.09 26.80 2.83
N ILE A 55 -15.10 27.67 3.07
CA ILE A 55 -15.27 28.90 3.86
C ILE A 55 -15.16 30.13 2.95
N ALA A 56 -16.29 30.72 2.57
CA ALA A 56 -16.32 32.09 2.04
C ALA A 56 -16.34 33.09 3.21
N THR A 57 -15.40 34.05 3.23
CA THR A 57 -15.39 35.13 4.21
C THR A 57 -15.99 36.41 3.61
N GLY A 58 -17.19 36.81 4.06
CA GLY A 58 -17.88 38.03 3.63
C GLY A 58 -19.08 37.79 2.71
N SER A 59 -20.06 38.71 2.67
CA SER A 59 -21.20 38.59 1.77
C SER A 59 -20.88 39.19 0.39
N ILE A 60 -21.27 38.46 -0.65
CA ILE A 60 -21.29 38.87 -2.08
C ILE A 60 -22.09 40.17 -2.32
N PHE A 61 -22.86 40.62 -1.32
CA PHE A 61 -23.63 41.86 -1.34
C PHE A 61 -23.30 42.84 -0.20
N SER A 62 -22.41 42.51 0.75
CA SER A 62 -22.21 43.32 1.96
C SER A 62 -20.99 44.25 1.94
N GLY A 63 -20.22 44.27 0.85
CA GLY A 63 -19.27 45.37 0.65
C GLY A 63 -20.08 46.64 0.42
N SER A 64 -19.84 47.70 1.22
CA SER A 64 -20.52 48.99 1.12
C SER A 64 -20.33 49.73 -0.21
N GLY A 65 -19.70 49.09 -1.21
CA GLY A 65 -19.52 49.66 -2.53
C GLY A 65 -18.70 50.94 -2.55
N ALA A 66 -18.00 51.25 -1.46
CA ALA A 66 -17.29 52.50 -1.32
C ALA A 66 -15.88 52.38 -1.88
N ALA A 67 -15.46 53.38 -2.65
CA ALA A 67 -14.08 53.51 -3.11
C ALA A 67 -13.10 53.33 -1.93
N GLY A 68 -12.13 52.43 -2.08
CA GLY A 68 -11.14 52.11 -1.02
C GLY A 68 -11.47 50.88 -0.15
N SER A 69 -12.52 50.10 -0.46
CA SER A 69 -12.77 48.83 0.23
C SER A 69 -11.67 47.78 -0.04
N SER A 70 -11.24 47.10 1.02
CA SER A 70 -10.27 46.00 1.02
C SER A 70 -10.92 44.62 0.90
N THR A 71 -12.19 44.53 0.48
CA THR A 71 -12.93 43.26 0.42
C THR A 71 -12.27 42.28 -0.54
N GLU A 72 -11.88 41.12 -0.01
CA GLU A 72 -11.32 39.98 -0.74
C GLU A 72 -12.23 38.77 -0.53
N TYR A 73 -12.56 38.07 -1.61
CA TYR A 73 -13.29 36.81 -1.54
C TYR A 73 -12.29 35.66 -1.63
N VAL A 74 -12.49 34.65 -0.79
CA VAL A 74 -11.55 33.53 -0.62
C VAL A 74 -12.32 32.23 -0.78
N TYR A 75 -11.89 31.37 -1.70
CA TYR A 75 -12.43 30.03 -1.92
C TYR A 75 -11.32 29.02 -1.64
N LYS A 76 -11.59 27.99 -0.83
CA LYS A 76 -10.61 27.00 -0.41
C LYS A 76 -11.00 25.62 -0.91
N TYR A 77 -10.04 24.86 -1.41
CA TYR A 77 -10.23 23.49 -1.86
C TYR A 77 -9.03 22.62 -1.50
N THR A 78 -9.28 21.46 -0.93
CA THR A 78 -8.27 20.47 -0.57
C THR A 78 -8.61 19.13 -1.22
N PRO A 79 -7.90 18.72 -2.28
CA PRO A 79 -8.09 17.39 -2.85
C PRO A 79 -7.91 16.31 -1.77
N ALA A 80 -8.59 15.17 -1.94
CA ALA A 80 -8.67 14.06 -1.00
C ALA A 80 -9.29 14.35 0.39
N MET A 81 -9.65 15.59 0.72
CA MET A 81 -10.36 15.94 1.96
C MET A 81 -11.72 16.60 1.69
N ASP A 82 -11.78 17.52 0.74
CA ASP A 82 -13.03 18.20 0.39
C ASP A 82 -13.82 17.35 -0.60
N MET A 83 -15.08 17.06 -0.26
CA MET A 83 -15.97 16.27 -1.11
C MET A 83 -16.47 17.09 -2.30
N ASP A 84 -16.46 16.45 -3.45
CA ASP A 84 -16.97 16.98 -4.70
C ASP A 84 -18.51 17.02 -4.73
N ASN A 85 -19.14 17.97 -5.43
CA ASN A 85 -20.60 18.16 -5.41
C ASN A 85 -21.29 18.31 -6.79
N TRP A 86 -20.55 18.45 -7.91
CA TRP A 86 -21.06 18.49 -9.28
C TRP A 86 -20.03 18.05 -10.35
N SER A 87 -20.27 16.90 -11.01
CA SER A 87 -19.48 16.44 -12.17
C SER A 87 -20.21 16.74 -13.48
N PRO A 88 -19.78 17.71 -14.30
CA PRO A 88 -20.32 17.88 -15.63
C PRO A 88 -19.93 16.67 -16.49
N ALA A 89 -20.87 16.11 -17.25
CA ALA A 89 -20.58 14.98 -18.14
C ALA A 89 -19.50 15.35 -19.17
N PRO A 90 -18.67 14.39 -19.62
CA PRO A 90 -17.66 14.64 -20.65
C PRO A 90 -18.27 15.37 -21.85
N GLY A 91 -17.60 16.42 -22.34
CA GLY A 91 -18.05 17.20 -23.49
C GLY A 91 -19.10 18.29 -23.19
N THR A 92 -19.58 18.40 -21.94
CA THR A 92 -20.45 19.51 -21.49
C THR A 92 -19.78 20.84 -21.80
N ASP A 93 -20.53 21.78 -22.38
CA ASP A 93 -20.01 23.10 -22.74
C ASP A 93 -19.77 23.93 -21.47
N LEU A 94 -18.51 24.26 -21.20
CA LEU A 94 -18.10 25.16 -20.13
C LEU A 94 -17.98 26.61 -20.61
N THR A 95 -18.40 26.91 -21.84
CA THR A 95 -18.28 28.21 -22.55
C THR A 95 -16.86 28.55 -23.00
N ASN A 96 -16.76 29.55 -23.90
CA ASN A 96 -15.50 30.02 -24.51
C ASN A 96 -14.67 28.92 -25.21
N GLY A 97 -15.33 27.87 -25.73
CA GLY A 97 -14.67 26.80 -26.46
C GLY A 97 -14.10 25.68 -25.58
N HIS A 98 -14.31 25.74 -24.26
CA HIS A 98 -13.87 24.70 -23.34
C HIS A 98 -14.98 23.67 -23.09
N LYS A 99 -14.59 22.39 -23.04
CA LYS A 99 -15.48 21.27 -22.79
C LYS A 99 -15.04 20.54 -21.53
N ALA A 100 -16.02 20.08 -20.77
CA ALA A 100 -15.77 19.32 -19.56
C ALA A 100 -15.01 18.01 -19.86
N SER A 101 -14.00 17.68 -19.05
CA SER A 101 -13.30 16.39 -19.07
C SER A 101 -14.24 15.24 -18.65
N GLY A 102 -15.14 15.54 -17.71
CA GLY A 102 -16.00 14.56 -17.04
C GLY A 102 -15.26 13.63 -16.08
N LEU A 103 -14.02 13.98 -15.71
CA LEU A 103 -13.28 13.27 -14.68
C LEU A 103 -13.80 13.67 -13.29
N MET A 104 -13.75 12.73 -12.37
CA MET A 104 -14.08 12.97 -10.96
C MET A 104 -12.92 13.70 -10.30
N GLY A 105 -13.17 14.83 -9.64
CA GLY A 105 -12.15 15.55 -8.89
C GLY A 105 -11.87 14.88 -7.54
N GLY A 106 -11.09 15.56 -6.69
CA GLY A 106 -10.69 15.05 -5.37
C GLY A 106 -9.46 14.15 -5.40
N LEU A 107 -8.94 13.81 -6.57
CA LEU A 107 -7.66 13.11 -6.74
C LEU A 107 -6.48 14.08 -6.82
N ASN A 108 -5.27 13.57 -6.62
CA ASN A 108 -4.08 14.29 -7.05
C ASN A 108 -4.11 14.41 -8.58
N GLY A 109 -3.59 15.50 -9.14
CA GLY A 109 -3.61 15.71 -10.59
C GLY A 109 -3.57 17.16 -11.01
N LYS A 110 -3.60 17.40 -12.32
CA LYS A 110 -3.70 18.75 -12.90
C LYS A 110 -5.17 19.13 -13.08
N TYR A 111 -5.49 20.32 -12.59
CA TYR A 111 -6.83 20.90 -12.61
C TYR A 111 -6.86 22.16 -13.47
N ASN A 112 -7.93 22.33 -14.23
CA ASN A 112 -8.34 23.64 -14.73
C ASN A 112 -9.18 24.34 -13.66
N VAL A 113 -8.97 25.63 -13.47
CA VAL A 113 -9.74 26.43 -12.51
C VAL A 113 -10.61 27.40 -13.27
N TYR A 114 -11.90 27.41 -12.97
CA TYR A 114 -12.86 28.33 -13.57
C TYR A 114 -13.60 29.13 -12.51
N ILE A 115 -14.08 30.30 -12.91
CA ILE A 115 -15.00 31.10 -12.10
C ILE A 115 -16.24 31.47 -12.93
N THR A 116 -17.37 31.74 -12.28
CA THR A 116 -18.58 32.21 -12.96
C THR A 116 -19.26 33.35 -12.21
N TRP A 117 -20.02 34.18 -12.94
CA TRP A 117 -20.74 35.34 -12.42
C TRP A 117 -21.94 35.67 -13.34
N PRO A 118 -22.98 36.37 -12.85
CA PRO A 118 -24.12 36.76 -13.65
C PRO A 118 -23.79 37.89 -14.63
N PRO A 119 -24.58 38.04 -15.70
CA PRO A 119 -24.62 39.24 -16.50
C PRO A 119 -24.87 40.47 -15.64
N SER A 120 -24.13 41.52 -15.92
CA SER A 120 -24.37 42.85 -15.38
C SER A 120 -23.95 43.89 -16.40
N THR A 121 -24.77 44.94 -16.51
CA THR A 121 -24.45 46.17 -17.26
C THR A 121 -23.89 47.26 -16.36
N ASN A 122 -23.74 46.97 -15.06
CA ASN A 122 -23.44 47.95 -14.01
C ASN A 122 -22.07 47.72 -13.37
N VAL A 123 -21.22 46.87 -13.94
CA VAL A 123 -19.83 46.71 -13.47
C VAL A 123 -18.98 47.70 -14.28
N GLY A 124 -17.88 48.20 -13.72
CA GLY A 124 -16.94 49.07 -14.43
C GLY A 124 -15.53 48.81 -13.91
N GLY A 125 -14.64 48.26 -14.74
CA GLY A 125 -13.27 47.92 -14.35
C GLY A 125 -12.98 46.42 -14.29
N THR A 126 -11.75 46.07 -13.89
CA THR A 126 -11.24 44.69 -13.83
C THR A 126 -11.07 44.21 -12.40
N CYS A 127 -11.19 42.89 -12.19
CA CYS A 127 -10.83 42.22 -10.94
C CYS A 127 -9.57 41.38 -11.12
N SER A 128 -8.79 41.19 -10.06
CA SER A 128 -7.69 40.25 -10.04
C SER A 128 -8.16 38.96 -9.40
N ILE A 129 -7.81 37.84 -10.02
CA ILE A 129 -8.03 36.50 -9.50
C ILE A 129 -6.65 35.91 -9.29
N THR A 130 -6.39 35.36 -8.12
CA THR A 130 -5.15 34.62 -7.88
C THR A 130 -5.51 33.25 -7.37
N VAL A 131 -4.77 32.25 -7.85
CA VAL A 131 -4.82 30.89 -7.31
C VAL A 131 -3.52 30.69 -6.56
N THR A 132 -3.58 30.46 -5.25
CA THR A 132 -2.40 30.36 -4.39
C THR A 132 -2.39 29.03 -3.67
N ASN A 133 -1.21 28.41 -3.60
CA ASN A 133 -0.92 27.34 -2.65
C ASN A 133 -0.09 27.96 -1.52
N ASP A 134 -0.74 28.43 -0.45
CA ASP A 134 -0.18 28.99 0.81
C ASP A 134 1.25 29.60 0.76
N GLY A 135 1.61 30.35 -0.31
CA GLY A 135 2.94 30.94 -0.45
C GLY A 135 3.38 31.31 -1.87
N GLU A 136 2.93 30.62 -2.93
CA GLU A 136 3.20 31.01 -4.32
C GLU A 136 1.94 31.35 -5.11
N ASP A 137 1.99 32.49 -5.80
CA ASP A 137 0.92 32.97 -6.68
C ASP A 137 1.00 32.30 -8.05
N VAL A 138 -0.05 31.59 -8.45
CA VAL A 138 -0.36 31.39 -9.87
C VAL A 138 -1.03 32.69 -10.35
N VAL A 139 -0.22 33.63 -10.84
CA VAL A 139 -0.68 34.96 -11.23
C VAL A 139 -1.65 34.86 -12.42
N VAL A 140 -2.86 35.42 -12.29
CA VAL A 140 -3.81 35.57 -13.39
C VAL A 140 -3.96 37.04 -13.77
N SER A 141 -4.10 37.28 -15.08
CA SER A 141 -4.36 38.60 -15.65
C SER A 141 -5.68 39.21 -15.13
N PRO A 142 -5.81 40.55 -15.08
CA PRO A 142 -7.06 41.18 -14.69
C PRO A 142 -8.24 40.73 -15.57
N VAL A 143 -9.33 40.30 -14.95
CA VAL A 143 -10.55 39.86 -15.64
C VAL A 143 -11.55 41.01 -15.68
N ASP A 144 -12.01 41.36 -16.88
CA ASP A 144 -13.15 42.26 -17.05
C ASP A 144 -14.45 41.49 -16.82
N MET A 145 -15.07 41.71 -15.65
CA MET A 145 -16.33 41.05 -15.29
C MET A 145 -17.54 41.61 -16.05
N ASN A 146 -17.43 42.72 -16.78
CA ASN A 146 -18.52 43.16 -17.66
C ASN A 146 -18.60 42.29 -18.90
N THR A 147 -17.46 42.05 -19.53
CA THR A 147 -17.41 41.43 -20.86
C THR A 147 -16.93 40.00 -20.84
N GLY A 148 -16.44 39.51 -19.70
CA GLY A 148 -15.74 38.23 -19.61
C GLY A 148 -14.56 38.14 -20.56
N GLY A 149 -13.92 39.28 -20.86
CA GLY A 149 -12.83 39.38 -21.83
C GLY A 149 -13.26 39.31 -23.30
N THR A 150 -14.57 39.22 -23.60
CA THR A 150 -15.10 39.03 -24.97
C THR A 150 -15.50 40.33 -25.68
N GLY A 151 -15.44 41.47 -24.99
CA GLY A 151 -15.80 42.79 -25.52
C GLY A 151 -17.31 43.10 -25.60
N ASN A 152 -18.20 42.19 -25.19
CA ASN A 152 -19.66 42.41 -25.22
C ASN A 152 -20.22 42.69 -23.80
N PRO A 153 -21.13 43.67 -23.60
CA PRO A 153 -21.62 44.00 -22.26
C PRO A 153 -22.55 42.91 -21.71
N GLY A 154 -22.17 42.30 -20.59
CA GLY A 154 -22.93 41.32 -19.83
C GLY A 154 -22.20 39.98 -19.73
N GLY A 155 -21.76 39.60 -18.52
CA GLY A 155 -21.34 38.23 -18.20
C GLY A 155 -22.32 37.16 -18.72
N ASN A 156 -21.79 36.02 -19.19
CA ASN A 156 -22.56 35.04 -19.97
C ASN A 156 -23.21 33.91 -19.13
N HIS A 157 -23.20 33.97 -17.80
CA HIS A 157 -23.43 32.77 -16.95
C HIS A 157 -22.51 31.58 -17.30
N GLY A 158 -21.38 31.83 -17.98
CA GLY A 158 -20.43 30.81 -18.43
C GLY A 158 -19.30 30.58 -17.42
N TRP A 159 -18.58 29.48 -17.58
CA TRP A 159 -17.33 29.24 -16.85
C TRP A 159 -16.18 29.94 -17.56
N TYR A 160 -15.58 30.91 -16.90
CA TYR A 160 -14.37 31.56 -17.38
C TYR A 160 -13.16 30.86 -16.79
N ARG A 161 -12.31 30.29 -17.64
CA ARG A 161 -11.08 29.61 -17.22
C ARG A 161 -10.04 30.63 -16.76
N VAL A 162 -9.64 30.54 -15.50
CA VAL A 162 -8.65 31.45 -14.88
C VAL A 162 -7.28 30.80 -14.72
N ALA A 163 -7.22 29.47 -14.67
CA ALA A 163 -5.96 28.74 -14.68
C ALA A 163 -6.12 27.41 -15.44
N GLU A 164 -5.03 26.96 -16.03
CA GLU A 164 -4.98 25.72 -16.82
C GLU A 164 -3.89 24.81 -16.26
N LYS A 165 -4.23 23.51 -16.14
CA LYS A 165 -3.31 22.46 -15.68
C LYS A 165 -2.53 22.79 -14.39
N VAL A 166 -3.18 23.38 -13.40
CA VAL A 166 -2.61 23.60 -12.07
C VAL A 166 -2.51 22.27 -11.34
N HIS A 167 -1.31 21.83 -10.99
CA HIS A 167 -1.12 20.57 -10.27
C HIS A 167 -1.55 20.73 -8.80
N LEU A 168 -2.50 19.91 -8.37
CA LEU A 168 -3.00 19.85 -7.00
C LEU A 168 -2.69 18.49 -6.37
N SER A 169 -2.24 18.51 -5.12
CA SER A 169 -1.90 17.34 -4.32
C SER A 169 -2.89 17.15 -3.16
N GLY A 170 -3.22 15.89 -2.87
CA GLY A 170 -4.12 15.49 -1.81
C GLY A 170 -3.65 15.95 -0.44
N GLY A 171 -4.59 16.38 0.40
CA GLY A 171 -4.32 16.92 1.73
C GLY A 171 -3.74 18.35 1.73
N THR A 172 -3.42 18.94 0.58
CA THR A 172 -2.93 20.33 0.48
C THR A 172 -4.07 21.30 0.18
N GLN A 173 -4.16 22.40 0.94
CA GLN A 173 -5.20 23.41 0.74
C GLN A 173 -4.79 24.43 -0.33
N TYR A 174 -5.62 24.56 -1.35
CA TYR A 174 -5.48 25.55 -2.41
C TYR A 174 -6.52 26.64 -2.26
N VAL A 175 -6.15 27.88 -2.59
CA VAL A 175 -6.97 29.06 -2.33
C VAL A 175 -7.12 29.90 -3.60
N VAL A 176 -8.37 30.16 -4.02
CA VAL A 176 -8.67 31.20 -5.02
C VAL A 176 -9.04 32.49 -4.29
N ARG A 177 -8.34 33.58 -4.58
CA ARG A 177 -8.66 34.92 -4.07
C ARG A 177 -9.19 35.78 -5.20
N GLN A 178 -10.24 36.52 -4.92
CA GLN A 178 -10.80 37.51 -5.83
C GLN A 178 -10.76 38.89 -5.17
N LYS A 179 -10.06 39.83 -5.80
CA LYS A 179 -9.81 41.17 -5.26
C LYS A 179 -10.07 42.26 -6.30
N VAL A 180 -10.54 43.41 -5.84
CA VAL A 180 -10.78 44.60 -6.68
C VAL A 180 -9.44 45.22 -7.08
N VAL A 181 -9.26 45.50 -8.39
CA VAL A 181 -8.06 46.19 -8.90
C VAL A 181 -8.28 47.70 -9.01
N THR A 182 -9.49 48.15 -9.39
CA THR A 182 -9.82 49.57 -9.49
C THR A 182 -11.07 49.94 -8.67
N SER A 183 -11.08 51.13 -8.07
CA SER A 183 -12.06 51.56 -7.05
C SER A 183 -13.45 51.98 -7.58
N ALA A 184 -13.81 51.62 -8.82
CA ALA A 184 -15.09 51.99 -9.44
C ALA A 184 -16.16 50.91 -9.17
N TYR A 185 -17.17 51.19 -8.34
CA TYR A 185 -18.09 50.16 -7.80
C TYR A 185 -19.45 50.08 -8.54
N VAL A 186 -19.97 48.84 -8.72
CA VAL A 186 -21.09 48.19 -7.98
C VAL A 186 -20.96 46.63 -8.10
N SER A 187 -21.08 45.90 -6.98
CA SER A 187 -21.36 44.44 -6.87
C SER A 187 -20.40 43.45 -7.56
N MET A 188 -19.46 42.86 -6.80
CA MET A 188 -18.74 41.65 -7.23
C MET A 188 -19.67 40.45 -7.10
N ARG A 189 -20.02 39.82 -8.22
CA ARG A 189 -21.06 38.79 -8.28
C ARG A 189 -20.49 37.41 -8.64
N SER A 190 -19.34 37.03 -8.09
CA SER A 190 -18.85 35.67 -8.34
C SER A 190 -19.83 34.67 -7.73
N HIS A 191 -20.43 33.85 -8.59
CA HIS A 191 -21.35 32.80 -8.19
C HIS A 191 -20.62 31.52 -7.79
N GLY A 192 -19.35 31.34 -8.16
CA GLY A 192 -18.57 30.21 -7.68
C GLY A 192 -17.29 29.88 -8.45
N VAL A 193 -16.58 28.85 -7.95
CA VAL A 193 -15.30 28.33 -8.47
C VAL A 193 -15.40 26.84 -8.79
N LEU A 194 -14.98 26.46 -10.00
CA LEU A 194 -14.89 25.07 -10.49
C LEU A 194 -13.44 24.66 -10.50
N TRP A 195 -13.14 23.56 -9.80
CA TRP A 195 -11.88 22.85 -9.90
C TRP A 195 -12.13 21.61 -10.75
N GLU A 196 -11.85 21.73 -12.04
CA GLU A 196 -12.05 20.64 -12.99
C GLU A 196 -10.78 19.80 -13.06
N LEU A 197 -10.82 18.56 -12.60
CA LEU A 197 -9.73 17.62 -12.86
C LEU A 197 -9.67 17.36 -14.37
N VAL A 198 -8.52 17.60 -14.98
CA VAL A 198 -8.31 17.36 -16.42
C VAL A 198 -7.26 16.30 -16.70
N GLU A 199 -6.40 16.02 -15.73
CA GLU A 199 -5.35 15.02 -15.81
C GLU A 199 -5.11 14.49 -14.39
N PRO A 200 -5.76 13.38 -13.97
CA PRO A 200 -5.41 12.73 -12.70
C PRO A 200 -3.91 12.45 -12.70
N ASP A 201 -3.27 12.64 -11.55
CA ASP A 201 -1.99 12.01 -11.34
C ASP A 201 -2.20 10.52 -11.58
N PRO A 202 -1.32 9.90 -12.35
CA PRO A 202 -1.54 8.53 -12.77
C PRO A 202 -1.58 7.58 -11.60
N PRO A 203 -2.32 6.46 -11.73
CA PRO A 203 -2.35 5.50 -10.67
C PRO A 203 -1.05 4.71 -10.69
N MET A 204 -0.47 4.55 -9.51
CA MET A 204 0.77 3.80 -9.32
C MET A 204 0.50 2.36 -9.74
N ILE A 205 1.32 1.84 -10.66
CA ILE A 205 1.26 0.48 -11.22
C ILE A 205 0.88 -0.64 -10.22
N THR A 206 0.29 -1.73 -10.71
CA THR A 206 0.30 -3.01 -9.96
C THR A 206 1.58 -3.75 -10.22
N LEU A 207 2.21 -4.28 -9.18
CA LEU A 207 3.29 -5.26 -9.26
C LEU A 207 2.73 -6.61 -8.80
N THR A 208 2.91 -7.66 -9.58
CA THR A 208 2.46 -9.01 -9.21
C THR A 208 3.60 -9.99 -9.43
N GLU A 209 4.18 -10.45 -8.32
CA GLU A 209 5.25 -11.44 -8.29
C GLU A 209 4.69 -12.85 -8.39
N THR A 210 5.43 -13.74 -9.04
CA THR A 210 5.12 -15.16 -9.01
C THR A 210 5.48 -15.72 -7.62
N ASN A 211 4.61 -16.50 -6.99
CA ASN A 211 4.86 -17.08 -5.66
C ASN A 211 5.22 -16.05 -4.55
N GLU A 212 4.69 -14.83 -4.62
CA GLU A 212 4.86 -13.75 -3.63
C GLU A 212 6.29 -13.21 -3.46
N LYS A 213 7.24 -13.60 -4.31
CA LYS A 213 8.61 -13.09 -4.30
C LYS A 213 9.28 -13.20 -5.66
N THR A 214 10.21 -12.30 -5.96
CA THR A 214 11.13 -12.41 -7.10
C THR A 214 12.50 -12.89 -6.61
N ALA A 215 12.90 -14.09 -7.02
CA ALA A 215 14.14 -14.73 -6.58
C ALA A 215 14.90 -15.38 -7.73
N VAL A 216 16.17 -15.03 -7.86
CA VAL A 216 17.06 -15.49 -8.94
C VAL A 216 18.38 -16.01 -8.38
N THR A 217 19.09 -16.78 -9.18
CA THR A 217 20.40 -17.35 -8.85
C THR A 217 21.36 -17.06 -9.99
N GLU A 218 22.59 -16.70 -9.69
CA GLU A 218 23.65 -16.55 -10.68
C GLU A 218 23.91 -17.87 -11.42
N GLY A 219 24.11 -17.78 -12.73
CA GLY A 219 24.09 -18.92 -13.65
C GLY A 219 22.74 -19.67 -13.75
N GLY A 220 21.71 -19.20 -13.07
CA GLY A 220 20.40 -19.83 -12.95
C GLY A 220 19.40 -19.44 -14.04
N ILE A 221 18.13 -19.75 -13.79
CA ILE A 221 17.01 -19.38 -14.67
C ILE A 221 16.41 -18.03 -14.26
N ALA A 222 15.66 -17.44 -15.18
CA ALA A 222 14.90 -16.23 -14.89
C ALA A 222 13.76 -16.47 -13.88
N ASP A 223 13.40 -15.41 -13.17
CA ASP A 223 12.10 -15.26 -12.52
C ASP A 223 11.31 -14.13 -13.18
N ASP A 224 9.98 -14.21 -13.09
CA ASP A 224 9.06 -13.29 -13.75
C ASP A 224 8.14 -12.61 -12.73
N TYR A 225 7.97 -11.30 -12.88
CA TYR A 225 6.85 -10.55 -12.29
C TYR A 225 6.13 -9.74 -13.36
N THR A 226 4.92 -9.28 -13.07
CA THR A 226 4.12 -8.51 -14.03
C THR A 226 3.79 -7.11 -13.54
N ILE A 227 3.64 -6.21 -14.50
CA ILE A 227 3.26 -4.81 -14.30
C ILE A 227 1.99 -4.51 -15.11
N ALA A 228 1.01 -3.86 -14.50
CA ALA A 228 -0.14 -3.28 -15.20
C ALA A 228 -0.44 -1.87 -14.67
N LEU A 229 -1.15 -1.06 -15.44
CA LEU A 229 -1.70 0.21 -14.95
C LEU A 229 -3.03 -0.06 -14.24
N LEU A 230 -3.29 0.69 -13.17
CA LEU A 230 -4.56 0.64 -12.44
C LEU A 230 -5.69 1.46 -13.11
N GLN A 231 -5.36 2.29 -14.11
CA GLN A 231 -6.30 3.10 -14.89
C GLN A 231 -5.79 3.25 -16.32
N GLN A 232 -6.75 3.40 -17.25
CA GLN A 232 -6.48 3.73 -18.64
C GLN A 232 -5.75 5.09 -18.75
N PRO A 233 -4.55 5.14 -19.38
CA PRO A 233 -3.86 6.39 -19.60
C PRO A 233 -4.51 7.17 -20.76
N ALA A 234 -4.42 8.50 -20.73
CA ALA A 234 -4.93 9.36 -21.79
C ALA A 234 -4.01 9.41 -23.04
N SER A 235 -2.72 9.13 -22.83
CA SER A 235 -1.67 9.12 -23.85
C SER A 235 -0.79 7.87 -23.67
N LEU A 236 0.26 7.74 -24.49
CA LEU A 236 1.25 6.68 -24.32
C LEU A 236 2.00 6.91 -23.00
N THR A 237 2.09 5.84 -22.20
CA THR A 237 2.76 5.84 -20.89
C THR A 237 3.90 4.83 -20.92
N GLN A 238 5.06 5.21 -20.40
CA GLN A 238 6.19 4.31 -20.22
C GLN A 238 6.39 3.99 -18.75
N VAL A 239 6.72 2.74 -18.45
CA VAL A 239 7.18 2.31 -17.13
C VAL A 239 8.63 1.88 -17.24
N SER A 240 9.53 2.70 -16.73
CA SER A 240 10.96 2.40 -16.62
C SER A 240 11.22 1.63 -15.33
N VAL A 241 11.85 0.47 -15.46
CA VAL A 241 12.33 -0.35 -14.35
C VAL A 241 13.84 -0.24 -14.31
N ILE A 242 14.39 0.18 -13.18
CA ILE A 242 15.83 0.42 -13.04
C ILE A 242 16.31 -0.24 -11.74
N ALA A 243 17.26 -1.16 -11.84
CA ALA A 243 17.91 -1.74 -10.68
C ALA A 243 18.71 -0.68 -9.91
N LYS A 244 18.69 -0.75 -8.58
CA LYS A 244 19.45 0.14 -7.70
C LYS A 244 20.95 -0.16 -7.82
N ASP A 245 21.29 -1.44 -7.85
CA ASP A 245 22.63 -1.91 -8.18
C ASP A 245 22.71 -2.19 -9.69
N PRO A 246 23.58 -1.50 -10.45
CA PRO A 246 23.65 -1.61 -11.89
C PRO A 246 24.31 -2.90 -12.41
N ASN A 247 24.90 -3.73 -11.54
CA ASN A 247 25.66 -4.90 -11.97
C ASN A 247 24.96 -6.22 -11.63
N GLN A 248 23.84 -6.19 -10.91
CA GLN A 248 23.30 -7.39 -10.26
C GLN A 248 22.25 -8.16 -11.06
N VAL A 249 21.53 -7.50 -11.96
CA VAL A 249 20.39 -8.13 -12.67
C VAL A 249 20.32 -7.72 -14.13
N ILE A 250 19.82 -8.65 -14.96
CA ILE A 250 19.45 -8.44 -16.35
C ILE A 250 17.92 -8.44 -16.44
N LEU A 251 17.34 -7.36 -16.94
CA LEU A 251 15.89 -7.16 -17.06
C LEU A 251 15.46 -7.21 -18.53
N ASN A 252 14.61 -8.18 -18.90
CA ASN A 252 14.19 -8.41 -20.29
C ASN A 252 15.37 -8.42 -21.30
N GLY A 253 16.48 -9.07 -20.92
CA GLY A 253 17.69 -9.18 -21.75
C GLY A 253 18.58 -7.94 -21.80
N THR A 254 18.27 -6.90 -21.03
CA THR A 254 19.11 -5.69 -20.91
C THR A 254 19.66 -5.58 -19.49
N LEU A 255 20.97 -5.35 -19.34
CA LEU A 255 21.58 -5.17 -18.02
C LEU A 255 20.89 -4.00 -17.29
N ASN A 256 20.51 -4.23 -16.03
CA ASN A 256 19.98 -3.31 -15.02
C ASN A 256 18.74 -2.47 -15.32
N GLN A 257 18.18 -2.50 -16.53
CA GLN A 257 17.02 -1.69 -16.85
C GLN A 257 16.14 -2.30 -17.94
N THR A 258 14.86 -1.99 -17.88
CA THR A 258 13.91 -2.23 -18.99
C THR A 258 12.83 -1.16 -19.01
N VAL A 259 12.19 -0.97 -20.16
CA VAL A 259 11.09 -0.02 -20.33
C VAL A 259 9.90 -0.74 -20.94
N LEU A 260 8.77 -0.70 -20.24
CA LEU A 260 7.49 -1.19 -20.72
C LEU A 260 6.66 -0.04 -21.30
N THR A 261 5.87 -0.32 -22.32
CA THR A 261 5.01 0.69 -22.97
C THR A 261 3.56 0.32 -22.84
N PHE A 262 2.78 1.22 -22.25
CA PHE A 262 1.34 1.11 -22.09
C PHE A 262 0.61 2.14 -22.95
N THR A 263 -0.48 1.72 -23.57
CA THR A 263 -1.38 2.49 -24.41
C THR A 263 -2.79 2.43 -23.82
N PRO A 264 -3.72 3.31 -24.26
CA PRO A 264 -5.12 3.22 -23.86
C PRO A 264 -5.77 1.86 -24.13
N ASP A 265 -5.20 1.02 -25.01
CA ASP A 265 -5.78 -0.28 -25.37
C ASP A 265 -5.19 -1.46 -24.58
N ASN A 266 -3.97 -1.34 -24.03
CA ASN A 266 -3.28 -2.44 -23.35
C ASN A 266 -2.98 -2.19 -21.86
N TRP A 267 -3.38 -1.04 -21.33
CA TRP A 267 -3.03 -0.58 -19.98
C TRP A 267 -3.31 -1.59 -18.85
N ALA A 268 -4.44 -2.29 -18.94
CA ALA A 268 -4.89 -3.25 -17.94
C ALA A 268 -4.31 -4.66 -18.16
N THR A 269 -3.65 -4.90 -19.30
CA THR A 269 -3.03 -6.19 -19.60
C THR A 269 -1.68 -6.26 -18.90
N PRO A 270 -1.45 -7.22 -17.98
CA PRO A 270 -0.17 -7.37 -17.33
C PRO A 270 0.94 -7.64 -18.35
N GLN A 271 2.00 -6.84 -18.30
CA GLN A 271 3.21 -7.01 -19.07
C GLN A 271 4.29 -7.62 -18.18
N THR A 272 4.97 -8.66 -18.68
CA THR A 272 6.00 -9.38 -17.93
C THR A 272 7.33 -8.62 -17.94
N VAL A 273 7.97 -8.60 -16.77
CA VAL A 273 9.39 -8.29 -16.61
C VAL A 273 10.08 -9.58 -16.19
N GLN A 274 10.95 -10.06 -17.07
CA GLN A 274 11.86 -11.16 -16.80
C GLN A 274 13.10 -10.62 -16.08
N VAL A 275 13.45 -11.27 -14.97
CA VAL A 275 14.59 -10.94 -14.12
C VAL A 275 15.57 -12.11 -14.15
N LEU A 276 16.81 -11.86 -14.54
CA LEU A 276 17.94 -12.78 -14.37
C LEU A 276 18.94 -12.17 -13.39
N ALA A 277 19.62 -13.00 -12.60
CA ALA A 277 20.85 -12.59 -11.94
C ALA A 277 21.96 -12.42 -12.99
N ASN A 278 22.85 -11.45 -12.79
CA ASN A 278 24.03 -11.29 -13.62
C ASN A 278 25.15 -12.20 -13.09
N ASP A 279 25.39 -13.31 -13.76
CA ASP A 279 26.45 -14.27 -13.41
C ASP A 279 27.83 -13.65 -13.58
N ASP A 280 28.58 -13.48 -12.48
CA ASP A 280 29.96 -13.00 -12.50
C ASP A 280 30.94 -13.98 -11.82
N LEU A 281 32.01 -13.50 -11.19
CA LEU A 281 33.04 -14.35 -10.56
C LEU A 281 33.40 -13.87 -9.15
N ASP A 282 32.71 -12.84 -8.65
CA ASP A 282 32.95 -12.27 -7.33
C ASP A 282 32.14 -13.06 -6.29
N VAL A 283 32.76 -13.35 -5.14
CA VAL A 283 32.06 -13.98 -4.01
C VAL A 283 31.38 -12.89 -3.19
N GLU A 284 30.07 -12.77 -3.34
CA GLU A 284 29.20 -11.81 -2.68
C GLU A 284 28.34 -12.45 -1.57
N ASN A 285 28.15 -13.78 -1.62
CA ASN A 285 27.13 -14.52 -0.87
C ASN A 285 25.71 -14.09 -1.28
N ASP A 286 24.71 -14.79 -0.72
CA ASP A 286 23.32 -14.41 -0.89
C ASP A 286 23.06 -12.95 -0.48
N HIS A 287 22.44 -12.21 -1.40
CA HIS A 287 22.17 -10.80 -1.21
C HIS A 287 20.86 -10.38 -1.91
N PHE A 288 20.63 -9.08 -2.05
CA PHE A 288 19.47 -8.57 -2.76
C PHE A 288 19.74 -7.22 -3.42
N THR A 289 18.96 -6.93 -4.47
CA THR A 289 18.88 -5.58 -5.07
C THR A 289 17.44 -5.09 -5.10
N TRP A 290 17.26 -3.78 -5.26
CA TRP A 290 15.95 -3.17 -5.41
C TRP A 290 15.73 -2.75 -6.86
N LEU A 291 14.62 -3.16 -7.46
CA LEU A 291 14.12 -2.54 -8.68
C LEU A 291 13.32 -1.30 -8.33
N ARG A 292 13.52 -0.21 -9.09
CA ARG A 292 12.80 1.05 -8.97
C ARG A 292 11.95 1.27 -10.20
N HIS A 293 10.68 1.58 -9.99
CA HIS A 293 9.74 1.82 -11.07
C HIS A 293 9.45 3.31 -11.20
N TRP A 294 9.49 3.78 -12.43
CA TRP A 294 9.23 5.17 -12.79
C TRP A 294 8.24 5.21 -13.93
N VAL A 295 7.25 6.08 -13.84
CA VAL A 295 6.23 6.25 -14.88
C VAL A 295 6.42 7.60 -15.55
N SER A 296 6.44 7.62 -16.88
CA SER A 296 6.52 8.84 -17.68
C SER A 296 5.45 8.88 -18.76
N TYR A 297 5.07 10.09 -19.17
CA TYR A 297 4.03 10.34 -20.17
C TYR A 297 4.65 10.92 -21.43
N ALA A 298 4.07 10.62 -22.58
CA ALA A 298 4.54 11.21 -23.84
C ALA A 298 4.44 12.75 -23.85
N ASP A 299 3.49 13.31 -23.12
CA ASP A 299 3.22 14.76 -23.02
C ASP A 299 3.77 15.42 -21.74
N ASP A 300 4.40 14.65 -20.84
CA ASP A 300 5.10 15.15 -19.66
C ASP A 300 6.39 14.34 -19.41
N PRO A 301 7.58 14.93 -19.68
CA PRO A 301 8.84 14.22 -19.54
C PRO A 301 9.24 13.96 -18.09
N ASN A 302 8.52 14.52 -17.10
CA ASN A 302 8.83 14.25 -15.70
C ASN A 302 8.43 12.83 -15.33
N SER A 303 9.40 12.08 -14.80
CA SER A 303 9.17 10.71 -14.32
C SER A 303 8.64 10.74 -12.89
N ILE A 304 7.57 10.00 -12.63
CA ILE A 304 6.94 9.85 -11.33
C ILE A 304 7.39 8.52 -10.73
N PHE A 305 7.87 8.54 -9.48
CA PHE A 305 8.25 7.33 -8.78
C PHE A 305 7.00 6.48 -8.46
N ALA A 306 7.02 5.20 -8.81
CA ALA A 306 5.83 4.33 -8.76
C ALA A 306 5.97 3.08 -7.88
N GLY A 307 7.17 2.80 -7.35
CA GLY A 307 7.34 1.70 -6.40
C GLY A 307 8.74 1.09 -6.40
N PHE A 308 8.91 0.17 -5.46
CA PHE A 308 10.08 -0.70 -5.36
C PHE A 308 9.65 -2.16 -5.43
N LEU A 309 10.51 -3.01 -5.97
CA LEU A 309 10.40 -4.46 -5.87
C LEU A 309 11.74 -5.03 -5.39
N LYS A 310 11.71 -5.94 -4.41
CA LYS A 310 12.92 -6.59 -3.90
C LYS A 310 13.23 -7.83 -4.72
N VAL A 311 14.45 -7.96 -5.20
CA VAL A 311 14.94 -9.18 -5.86
C VAL A 311 15.99 -9.81 -4.97
N THR A 312 15.77 -11.04 -4.52
CA THR A 312 16.79 -11.82 -3.82
C THR A 312 17.66 -12.58 -4.80
N ILE A 313 18.97 -12.52 -4.62
CA ILE A 313 19.98 -13.08 -5.52
C ILE A 313 20.81 -14.08 -4.73
N ALA A 314 20.90 -15.31 -5.24
CA ALA A 314 21.78 -16.33 -4.72
C ALA A 314 23.07 -16.38 -5.56
N ASP A 315 24.19 -16.24 -4.86
CA ASP A 315 25.57 -16.31 -5.38
C ASP A 315 25.99 -17.75 -5.66
N ASN A 316 26.75 -18.02 -6.72
CA ASN A 316 27.16 -19.36 -7.12
C ASN A 316 28.70 -19.56 -7.16
N GLU A 317 29.48 -18.69 -6.52
CA GLU A 317 30.95 -18.65 -6.65
C GLU A 317 31.68 -19.40 -5.52
N ALA A 318 30.99 -19.72 -4.42
CA ALA A 318 31.59 -20.43 -3.28
C ALA A 318 30.72 -21.60 -2.77
N PRO A 319 31.32 -22.79 -2.52
CA PRO A 319 30.65 -23.85 -1.77
C PRO A 319 30.27 -23.37 -0.37
N GLY A 320 28.99 -23.52 -0.04
CA GLY A 320 28.41 -22.99 1.20
C GLY A 320 27.16 -23.75 1.61
N VAL A 321 26.89 -23.81 2.91
CA VAL A 321 25.61 -24.28 3.44
C VAL A 321 24.91 -23.08 4.06
N LEU A 322 23.77 -22.72 3.49
CA LEU A 322 22.91 -21.67 4.02
C LEU A 322 21.85 -22.30 4.93
N ILE A 323 21.73 -21.77 6.14
CA ILE A 323 20.71 -22.14 7.12
C ILE A 323 19.90 -20.89 7.46
N VAL A 324 18.57 -21.00 7.37
CA VAL A 324 17.65 -19.90 7.64
C VAL A 324 16.56 -20.36 8.58
N GLU A 325 16.56 -19.84 9.81
CA GLU A 325 15.52 -20.05 10.81
C GLU A 325 14.24 -19.31 10.44
N SER A 326 13.08 -19.92 10.70
CA SER A 326 11.77 -19.22 10.70
C SER A 326 11.84 -18.01 11.61
N ASP A 327 11.29 -16.87 11.19
CA ASP A 327 11.20 -15.64 12.00
C ASP A 327 12.53 -15.17 12.67
N GLY A 328 13.68 -15.65 12.17
CA GLY A 328 15.02 -15.33 12.67
C GLY A 328 15.45 -16.04 13.96
N LYS A 329 14.71 -17.04 14.44
CA LYS A 329 15.06 -17.87 15.62
C LYS A 329 14.25 -19.17 15.64
N THR A 330 14.79 -20.23 16.23
CA THR A 330 14.06 -21.47 16.52
C THR A 330 13.55 -21.48 17.95
N ALA A 331 12.24 -21.65 18.16
CA ALA A 331 11.62 -21.73 19.49
C ALA A 331 10.52 -22.79 19.54
N VAL A 332 10.62 -23.71 20.50
CA VAL A 332 9.70 -24.84 20.70
C VAL A 332 9.27 -24.92 22.16
N ASP A 333 8.15 -25.59 22.42
CA ASP A 333 7.56 -25.76 23.76
C ASP A 333 7.23 -27.25 23.94
N GLU A 334 7.53 -27.78 25.13
CA GLU A 334 7.25 -29.17 25.49
C GLU A 334 5.76 -29.48 25.54
N GLN A 335 4.94 -28.46 25.81
CA GLN A 335 3.49 -28.61 25.87
C GLN A 335 2.88 -28.75 24.48
N GLY A 336 2.69 -30.01 24.07
CA GLY A 336 2.05 -30.39 22.82
C GLY A 336 3.00 -30.29 21.62
N PRO A 337 2.55 -30.66 20.39
CA PRO A 337 3.40 -30.54 19.22
C PRO A 337 3.49 -29.08 18.77
N THR A 338 4.28 -28.27 19.47
CA THR A 338 4.66 -26.91 19.05
C THR A 338 6.01 -26.99 18.32
N SER A 339 5.95 -27.49 17.08
CA SER A 339 7.15 -27.56 16.26
C SER A 339 7.50 -26.19 15.67
N ASP A 340 8.78 -25.92 15.52
CA ASP A 340 9.29 -24.82 14.71
C ASP A 340 10.09 -25.37 13.52
N THR A 341 10.44 -24.52 12.56
CA THR A 341 11.12 -24.96 11.34
C THR A 341 12.26 -24.05 10.93
N TYR A 342 13.28 -24.63 10.33
CA TYR A 342 14.28 -23.86 9.61
C TYR A 342 14.58 -24.56 8.28
N THR A 343 15.26 -23.87 7.37
CA THR A 343 15.60 -24.42 6.06
C THR A 343 17.10 -24.50 5.86
N ILE A 344 17.52 -25.51 5.11
CA ILE A 344 18.92 -25.70 4.68
C ILE A 344 18.95 -25.78 3.15
N ARG A 345 19.91 -25.09 2.53
CA ARG A 345 20.28 -25.30 1.12
C ARG A 345 21.78 -25.15 0.92
N LEU A 346 22.26 -25.53 -0.27
CA LEU A 346 23.62 -25.22 -0.68
C LEU A 346 23.67 -23.87 -1.41
N MET A 347 24.84 -23.24 -1.41
CA MET A 347 25.10 -21.97 -2.09
C MET A 347 25.61 -22.16 -3.52
N MET A 348 26.27 -23.28 -3.82
CA MET A 348 26.79 -23.59 -5.15
C MET A 348 26.40 -25.00 -5.61
N ALA A 349 26.16 -25.19 -6.91
CA ALA A 349 25.93 -26.51 -7.48
C ALA A 349 27.08 -27.49 -7.16
N PRO A 350 26.84 -28.60 -6.45
CA PRO A 350 27.90 -29.54 -6.14
C PRO A 350 28.20 -30.45 -7.35
N THR A 351 29.46 -30.83 -7.50
CA THR A 351 29.93 -31.77 -8.53
C THR A 351 29.67 -33.23 -8.17
N ALA A 352 29.36 -33.52 -6.91
CA ALA A 352 28.91 -34.82 -6.41
C ALA A 352 27.87 -34.63 -5.29
N PRO A 353 26.96 -35.60 -5.03
CA PRO A 353 25.94 -35.43 -3.99
C PRO A 353 26.53 -35.07 -2.62
N VAL A 354 25.88 -34.13 -1.94
CA VAL A 354 26.25 -33.66 -0.60
C VAL A 354 25.24 -34.20 0.39
N THR A 355 25.71 -34.83 1.46
CA THR A 355 24.87 -35.27 2.58
C THR A 355 25.14 -34.39 3.79
N ILE A 356 24.09 -33.75 4.30
CA ILE A 356 24.11 -33.00 5.55
C ILE A 356 23.42 -33.84 6.61
N THR A 357 24.16 -34.27 7.63
CA THR A 357 23.57 -34.91 8.81
C THR A 357 23.22 -33.84 9.82
N VAL A 358 21.94 -33.74 10.14
CA VAL A 358 21.39 -32.89 11.19
C VAL A 358 21.27 -33.73 12.45
N ALA A 359 21.82 -33.27 13.57
CA ALA A 359 21.76 -33.98 14.84
C ALA A 359 21.36 -33.03 15.97
N ALA A 360 20.27 -33.36 16.66
CA ALA A 360 19.85 -32.72 17.90
C ALA A 360 20.47 -33.43 19.11
N ASP A 361 20.47 -32.74 20.24
CA ASP A 361 20.73 -33.33 21.55
C ASP A 361 19.47 -34.03 22.11
N ALA A 362 19.38 -34.21 23.42
CA ALA A 362 18.30 -34.97 24.06
C ALA A 362 16.99 -34.20 24.14
N ASP A 363 17.04 -32.87 24.13
CA ASP A 363 15.92 -31.99 24.48
C ASP A 363 15.05 -31.68 23.24
N THR A 364 15.51 -32.03 22.03
CA THR A 364 14.73 -31.88 20.80
C THR A 364 14.83 -33.07 19.85
N VAL A 365 13.79 -33.22 19.03
CA VAL A 365 13.74 -34.13 17.89
C VAL A 365 13.74 -33.32 16.60
N VAL A 366 14.49 -33.80 15.61
CA VAL A 366 14.51 -33.23 14.26
C VAL A 366 13.79 -34.14 13.27
N ALA A 367 13.05 -33.55 12.34
CA ALA A 367 12.33 -34.27 11.29
C ALA A 367 12.42 -33.57 9.93
N SER A 368 12.39 -34.35 8.86
CA SER A 368 12.23 -33.86 7.48
C SER A 368 11.60 -34.95 6.61
N GLY A 369 10.53 -34.60 5.90
CA GLY A 369 9.77 -35.56 5.10
C GLY A 369 9.18 -36.69 5.94
N GLN A 370 9.75 -37.89 5.85
CA GLN A 370 9.35 -39.08 6.63
C GLN A 370 10.41 -39.49 7.67
N ALA A 371 11.57 -38.82 7.70
CA ALA A 371 12.61 -39.06 8.69
C ALA A 371 12.32 -38.23 9.95
N SER A 372 12.50 -38.83 11.12
CA SER A 372 12.34 -38.19 12.43
C SER A 372 13.21 -38.90 13.46
N GLY A 373 13.83 -38.16 14.37
CA GLY A 373 14.63 -38.70 15.47
C GLY A 373 15.66 -37.70 15.99
N SER A 374 16.62 -38.17 16.79
CA SER A 374 17.76 -37.36 17.24
C SER A 374 18.71 -36.99 16.10
N SER A 375 18.62 -37.66 14.95
CA SER A 375 19.35 -37.29 13.75
C SER A 375 18.60 -37.66 12.48
N ILE A 376 18.72 -36.79 11.47
CA ILE A 376 18.21 -37.01 10.11
C ILE A 376 19.29 -36.65 9.09
N GLN A 377 19.12 -37.10 7.86
CA GLN A 377 20.02 -36.77 6.75
C GLN A 377 19.26 -36.06 5.63
N LEU A 378 19.84 -34.96 5.16
CA LEU A 378 19.41 -34.25 3.97
C LEU A 378 20.43 -34.51 2.86
N THR A 379 19.95 -34.81 1.65
CA THR A 379 20.82 -35.03 0.49
C THR A 379 20.52 -33.98 -0.58
N PHE A 380 21.58 -33.37 -1.09
CA PHE A 380 21.55 -32.38 -2.16
C PHE A 380 22.39 -32.87 -3.33
N THR A 381 21.97 -32.55 -4.54
CA THR A 381 22.56 -32.92 -5.83
C THR A 381 22.71 -31.68 -6.71
N ALA A 382 23.40 -31.81 -7.84
CA ALA A 382 23.51 -30.74 -8.83
C ALA A 382 22.15 -30.22 -9.37
N ALA A 383 21.06 -30.97 -9.19
CA ALA A 383 19.73 -30.60 -9.68
C ALA A 383 18.85 -29.88 -8.65
N ASP A 384 19.13 -30.01 -7.35
CA ASP A 384 18.27 -29.53 -6.26
C ASP A 384 19.03 -28.79 -5.15
N TRP A 385 20.34 -28.56 -5.30
CA TRP A 385 21.20 -27.84 -4.34
C TRP A 385 20.64 -26.47 -3.91
N PHE A 386 19.96 -25.77 -4.83
CA PHE A 386 19.38 -24.46 -4.61
C PHE A 386 17.98 -24.52 -3.96
N THR A 387 17.36 -25.70 -3.90
CA THR A 387 16.03 -25.88 -3.31
C THR A 387 16.16 -26.05 -1.79
N PRO A 388 15.62 -25.13 -0.96
CA PRO A 388 15.66 -25.29 0.48
C PRO A 388 14.91 -26.54 0.94
N GLN A 389 15.55 -27.35 1.77
CA GLN A 389 14.92 -28.47 2.48
C GLN A 389 14.58 -28.03 3.90
N THR A 390 13.34 -28.29 4.32
CA THR A 390 12.83 -27.91 5.65
C THR A 390 13.24 -28.95 6.69
N VAL A 391 13.75 -28.46 7.82
CA VAL A 391 13.92 -29.21 9.06
C VAL A 391 12.86 -28.73 10.05
N ILE A 392 12.13 -29.67 10.61
CA ILE A 392 11.16 -29.46 11.68
C ILE A 392 11.86 -29.81 12.99
N VAL A 393 11.75 -28.92 13.98
CA VAL A 393 12.28 -29.09 15.33
C VAL A 393 11.10 -29.21 16.27
N THR A 394 11.14 -30.14 17.22
CA THR A 394 10.10 -30.31 18.24
C THR A 394 10.78 -30.59 19.57
N ALA A 395 10.30 -29.96 20.65
CA ALA A 395 10.77 -30.25 22.00
C ALA A 395 10.45 -31.70 22.37
N VAL A 396 11.29 -32.30 23.20
CA VAL A 396 10.99 -33.57 23.87
C VAL A 396 10.32 -33.23 25.19
N ASP A 397 9.03 -33.57 25.31
CA ASP A 397 8.26 -33.45 26.55
C ASP A 397 8.68 -34.55 27.53
N ASP A 398 9.14 -34.18 28.72
CA ASP A 398 9.49 -35.14 29.77
C ASP A 398 8.82 -34.86 31.14
N GLU A 399 9.49 -35.09 32.26
CA GLU A 399 8.94 -34.83 33.61
C GLU A 399 9.95 -34.03 34.47
N ASP A 400 11.11 -33.67 33.91
CA ASP A 400 12.19 -32.99 34.58
C ASP A 400 12.00 -31.48 34.43
N SER A 401 12.01 -30.74 35.54
CA SER A 401 11.92 -29.29 35.45
C SER A 401 13.28 -28.67 35.16
N GLU A 402 13.39 -28.15 33.95
CA GLU A 402 14.63 -27.60 33.40
C GLU A 402 14.62 -26.07 33.33
N PHE A 403 13.46 -25.44 33.53
CA PHE A 403 13.15 -24.06 33.15
C PHE A 403 13.37 -23.82 31.65
N ASP A 404 13.05 -22.60 31.17
CA ASP A 404 13.44 -22.17 29.82
C ASP A 404 14.92 -22.42 29.56
N HIS A 405 15.21 -23.33 28.64
CA HIS A 405 16.55 -23.79 28.33
C HIS A 405 16.81 -23.78 26.81
N THR A 406 17.92 -24.37 26.40
CA THR A 406 18.33 -24.39 24.99
C THR A 406 18.83 -25.75 24.55
N SER A 407 18.35 -26.19 23.40
CA SER A 407 18.84 -27.35 22.67
C SER A 407 19.77 -26.92 21.53
N THR A 408 20.85 -27.67 21.30
CA THR A 408 21.81 -27.44 20.22
C THR A 408 21.64 -28.46 19.09
N ILE A 409 21.35 -27.95 17.90
CA ILE A 409 21.28 -28.74 16.67
C ILE A 409 22.55 -28.50 15.86
N THR A 410 23.24 -29.59 15.52
CA THR A 410 24.52 -29.57 14.79
C THR A 410 24.39 -30.13 13.39
N HIS A 411 25.27 -29.68 12.49
CA HIS A 411 25.26 -30.04 11.08
C HIS A 411 26.64 -30.52 10.66
N SER A 412 26.71 -31.71 10.08
CA SER A 412 27.94 -32.25 9.51
C SER A 412 27.77 -32.55 8.02
N VAL A 413 28.72 -32.06 7.21
CA VAL A 413 28.65 -32.11 5.75
C VAL A 413 29.65 -33.14 5.22
N SER A 414 29.17 -34.08 4.41
CA SER A 414 29.99 -35.09 3.74
C SER A 414 29.68 -35.16 2.25
N SER A 415 30.73 -35.21 1.43
CA SER A 415 30.61 -35.37 -0.03
C SER A 415 31.89 -35.92 -0.65
N ALA A 416 31.79 -36.44 -1.87
CA ALA A 416 32.96 -36.66 -2.74
C ALA A 416 33.43 -35.35 -3.42
N ASP A 417 32.61 -34.30 -3.40
CA ASP A 417 33.01 -32.96 -3.81
C ASP A 417 33.91 -32.35 -2.74
N SER A 418 35.15 -32.00 -3.11
CA SER A 418 36.13 -31.42 -2.20
C SER A 418 35.74 -30.04 -1.65
N GLY A 419 34.88 -29.29 -2.35
CA GLY A 419 34.37 -28.01 -1.87
C GLY A 419 33.37 -28.16 -0.71
N TYR A 420 32.65 -29.29 -0.65
CA TYR A 420 31.64 -29.56 0.38
C TYR A 420 32.10 -30.55 1.46
N ASN A 421 33.07 -31.40 1.17
CA ASN A 421 33.47 -32.44 2.11
C ASN A 421 34.08 -31.85 3.39
N ASN A 422 33.46 -32.10 4.55
CA ASN A 422 33.80 -31.51 5.85
C ASN A 422 33.70 -29.98 5.88
N LEU A 423 32.91 -29.39 4.99
CA LEU A 423 32.59 -27.97 5.06
C LEU A 423 31.88 -27.68 6.39
N ALA A 424 32.32 -26.62 7.08
CA ALA A 424 31.67 -26.19 8.30
C ALA A 424 30.27 -25.63 7.97
N ALA A 425 29.26 -26.09 8.69
CA ALA A 425 27.90 -25.56 8.66
C ALA A 425 27.56 -25.02 10.04
N ALA A 426 26.82 -23.91 10.09
CA ALA A 426 26.40 -23.30 11.35
C ALA A 426 25.46 -24.25 12.11
N GLY A 427 25.57 -24.31 13.44
CA GLY A 427 24.56 -24.96 14.27
C GLY A 427 23.34 -24.05 14.46
N VAL A 428 22.22 -24.65 14.87
CA VAL A 428 21.01 -23.94 15.29
C VAL A 428 20.83 -24.12 16.79
N VAL A 429 20.45 -23.05 17.49
CA VAL A 429 20.14 -23.09 18.92
C VAL A 429 18.64 -22.90 19.07
N ALA A 430 17.93 -23.95 19.45
CA ALA A 430 16.51 -23.90 19.74
C ALA A 430 16.30 -23.45 21.19
N LYS A 431 15.40 -22.50 21.41
CA LYS A 431 14.88 -22.21 22.75
C LYS A 431 13.76 -23.19 23.06
N VAL A 432 13.84 -23.83 24.22
CA VAL A 432 12.85 -24.80 24.69
C VAL A 432 12.15 -24.18 25.90
N ALA A 433 10.83 -24.05 25.81
CA ALA A 433 9.99 -23.69 26.95
C ALA A 433 9.61 -24.97 27.70
N ASP A 434 10.02 -25.02 28.97
CA ASP A 434 9.77 -26.12 29.91
C ASP A 434 8.34 -26.03 30.43
N ASN A 435 7.60 -27.13 30.41
CA ASN A 435 6.22 -27.18 30.89
C ASN A 435 6.09 -27.79 32.31
N ASP A 436 7.21 -28.21 32.90
CA ASP A 436 7.23 -28.96 34.15
C ASP A 436 7.55 -28.09 35.39
N CYS A 437 6.84 -28.41 36.49
CA CYS A 437 6.87 -27.58 37.70
C CYS A 437 7.80 -28.12 38.78
N GLY A 438 9.11 -27.92 38.64
CA GLY A 438 10.12 -28.16 39.68
C GLY A 438 10.13 -29.55 40.36
N VAL A 439 11.03 -29.73 41.33
CA VAL A 439 11.15 -30.99 42.11
C VAL A 439 9.91 -31.30 42.97
N TRP A 440 8.98 -30.35 43.11
CA TRP A 440 7.75 -30.51 43.91
C TRP A 440 6.54 -30.91 43.08
N GLY A 441 6.66 -30.93 41.74
CA GLY A 441 5.56 -31.14 40.80
C GLY A 441 4.49 -30.05 40.86
N TYR A 442 3.38 -30.27 40.17
CA TYR A 442 2.21 -29.40 40.25
C TYR A 442 1.71 -29.29 41.69
N ALA A 443 1.47 -28.06 42.15
CA ALA A 443 0.83 -27.88 43.45
C ALA A 443 -0.54 -28.60 43.44
N PRO A 444 -1.00 -29.21 44.54
CA PRO A 444 -2.30 -29.88 44.56
C PRO A 444 -3.51 -28.98 44.20
N ALA A 445 -3.31 -27.67 44.16
CA ALA A 445 -4.31 -26.66 43.80
C ALA A 445 -4.09 -26.04 42.41
N ASP A 446 -3.07 -26.50 41.68
CA ASP A 446 -2.78 -26.14 40.29
C ASP A 446 -3.51 -27.17 39.41
N PHE A 447 -4.74 -26.84 39.03
CA PHE A 447 -5.67 -27.74 38.34
C PHE A 447 -5.50 -27.67 36.82
N ASN A 448 -5.02 -26.54 36.28
CA ASN A 448 -4.75 -26.40 34.85
C ASN A 448 -3.31 -26.80 34.48
N ARG A 449 -2.44 -27.10 35.46
CA ARG A 449 -1.06 -27.56 35.29
C ARG A 449 -0.18 -26.55 34.59
N ASP A 450 -0.26 -25.29 35.01
CA ASP A 450 0.54 -24.18 34.45
C ASP A 450 1.64 -23.66 35.40
N CYS A 451 1.92 -24.41 36.47
CA CYS A 451 2.87 -24.07 37.55
C CYS A 451 2.46 -22.87 38.41
N HIS A 452 1.25 -22.34 38.25
CA HIS A 452 0.77 -21.16 38.94
C HIS A 452 -0.62 -21.38 39.51
N VAL A 453 -0.73 -21.44 40.85
CA VAL A 453 -2.06 -21.43 41.48
C VAL A 453 -2.69 -20.03 41.38
N THR A 454 -3.56 -19.84 40.41
CA THR A 454 -4.27 -18.59 40.11
C THR A 454 -5.80 -18.74 40.20
N LEU A 455 -6.52 -17.72 39.72
CA LEU A 455 -7.99 -17.78 39.63
C LEU A 455 -8.46 -18.73 38.53
N GLU A 456 -7.61 -19.04 37.55
CA GLU A 456 -7.93 -19.95 36.46
C GLU A 456 -8.02 -21.39 36.96
N ASP A 457 -7.15 -21.79 37.88
CA ASP A 457 -7.28 -23.08 38.60
C ASP A 457 -8.57 -23.19 39.37
N PHE A 458 -8.95 -22.11 40.05
CA PHE A 458 -10.21 -22.08 40.77
C PHE A 458 -11.40 -22.21 39.82
N ALA A 459 -11.32 -21.59 38.63
CA ALA A 459 -12.35 -21.72 37.61
C ALA A 459 -12.43 -23.16 37.06
N THR A 460 -11.29 -23.79 36.78
CA THR A 460 -11.17 -25.19 36.35
C THR A 460 -11.78 -26.12 37.40
N PHE A 461 -11.31 -26.02 38.65
CA PHE A 461 -11.86 -26.76 39.78
C PHE A 461 -13.37 -26.55 39.94
N ALA A 462 -13.85 -25.30 39.89
CA ALA A 462 -15.27 -25.00 40.05
C ALA A 462 -16.11 -25.58 38.90
N SER A 463 -15.60 -25.59 37.67
CA SER A 463 -16.28 -26.18 36.52
C SER A 463 -16.44 -27.70 36.63
N GLU A 464 -15.39 -28.38 37.10
CA GLU A 464 -15.40 -29.82 37.35
C GLU A 464 -16.30 -30.17 38.55
N TRP A 465 -16.21 -29.38 39.62
CA TRP A 465 -17.07 -29.51 40.80
C TRP A 465 -18.54 -29.35 40.46
N MET A 466 -18.89 -28.36 39.63
CA MET A 466 -20.26 -28.15 39.16
C MET A 466 -20.78 -29.30 38.30
N THR A 467 -19.88 -30.03 37.62
CA THR A 467 -20.23 -31.20 36.81
C THR A 467 -20.54 -32.41 37.70
N CYS A 468 -19.77 -32.63 38.77
CA CYS A 468 -19.95 -33.77 39.68
C CYS A 468 -20.84 -33.51 40.91
N SER A 469 -21.41 -32.32 41.06
CA SER A 469 -22.41 -32.00 42.09
C SER A 469 -23.86 -32.22 41.62
N VAL A 470 -24.05 -32.62 40.36
CA VAL A 470 -25.33 -33.10 39.85
C VAL A 470 -25.44 -34.60 40.15
N PRO A 471 -26.35 -35.05 41.04
CA PRO A 471 -26.52 -36.47 41.28
C PRO A 471 -26.93 -37.17 39.97
N TYR A 472 -26.29 -38.31 39.67
CA TYR A 472 -26.56 -39.22 38.54
C TYR A 472 -25.83 -39.00 37.20
N ILE A 473 -24.78 -38.17 37.11
CA ILE A 473 -23.90 -38.15 35.92
C ILE A 473 -22.86 -39.28 36.00
N GLU A 474 -22.73 -40.05 34.91
CA GLU A 474 -21.75 -41.13 34.74
C GLU A 474 -20.32 -40.54 34.67
N GLY A 475 -19.38 -41.02 35.51
CA GLY A 475 -17.97 -40.60 35.50
C GLY A 475 -17.40 -40.09 36.85
N CYS A 476 -18.25 -39.81 37.84
CA CYS A 476 -17.83 -39.21 39.12
C CYS A 476 -17.53 -40.25 40.23
N THR A 477 -16.60 -41.20 40.03
CA THR A 477 -16.42 -42.32 40.99
C THR A 477 -15.27 -42.22 42.01
N ASN A 478 -14.28 -41.32 41.94
CA ASN A 478 -13.08 -41.42 42.82
C ASN A 478 -12.47 -40.10 43.36
N TRP A 479 -13.26 -39.14 43.88
CA TRP A 479 -12.71 -37.85 44.37
C TRP A 479 -12.75 -37.62 45.89
N LEU A 480 -12.98 -38.67 46.70
CA LEU A 480 -12.68 -38.60 48.13
C LEU A 480 -11.40 -39.40 48.39
N PRO A 481 -10.34 -38.79 48.96
CA PRO A 481 -9.18 -39.55 49.41
C PRO A 481 -9.61 -40.50 50.54
N GLN A 482 -9.15 -41.76 50.50
CA GLN A 482 -9.02 -42.59 51.70
C GLN A 482 -7.70 -42.30 52.39
#